data_AF-A0A8J1IQ66-F1
#
_entry.id   AF-A0A8J1IQ66-F1
#
_cell.length_a   1.000
_cell.length_b   1.000
_cell.length_c   1.000
_cell.angle_alpha   90.00
_cell.angle_beta   90.00
_cell.angle_gamma   90.00
#
_symmetry.space_group_name_H-M   'P 1'
#
loop_
_entity.id
_entity.type
_entity.pdbx_description
1 polymer ?
#
loop_
_entity_poly.entity_id
_entity_poly.type
_entity_poly.pdbx_seq_one_letter_code
_entity_poly.pdbx_strand_id
1 'polypeptide(L)'
;MATYTFPFTSPMGKQLSPLTDEPFYPSWLSDELVDLLQALLEKDHHLRLGKNGKIREHPFFRCIDWVKLENRQLTPPFQLAVRSVKNFRDSEGESPFFSRKIFLNKRNRVLEEFSFLDPDLQE
;
A
#
# COMPACT_ATOMS: atom_id res chain seq x y z
N MET A 1 2.83 6.87 6.65
CA MET A 1 1.49 7.41 6.98
C MET A 1 1.46 8.04 8.36
N ALA A 2 1.80 7.30 9.43
CA ALA A 2 1.78 7.84 10.79
C ALA A 2 2.76 9.02 10.99
N THR A 3 4.03 8.84 10.64
CA THR A 3 5.11 9.81 10.90
C THR A 3 5.41 10.75 9.73
N TYR A 4 4.77 10.54 8.58
CA TYR A 4 5.10 11.21 7.30
C TYR A 4 6.56 11.07 6.84
N THR A 5 7.37 10.24 7.51
CA THR A 5 8.77 9.98 7.22
C THR A 5 9.03 8.49 7.04
N PHE A 6 10.17 8.14 6.47
CA PHE A 6 10.60 6.75 6.37
C PHE A 6 11.06 6.25 7.75
N PRO A 7 10.66 5.02 8.16
CA PRO A 7 11.06 4.45 9.45
C PRO A 7 12.56 4.16 9.54
N PHE A 8 13.22 3.93 8.39
CA PHE A 8 14.67 3.74 8.29
C PHE A 8 15.23 4.80 7.35
N THR A 9 16.17 5.60 7.85
CA THR A 9 16.86 6.61 7.05
C THR A 9 18.34 6.27 7.03
N SER A 10 18.88 5.85 5.88
CA SER A 10 20.33 5.73 5.73
C SER A 10 20.92 7.10 5.41
N PRO A 11 21.76 7.69 6.28
CA PRO A 11 22.59 8.80 5.84
C PRO A 11 23.65 8.24 4.88
N MET A 12 23.56 8.64 3.61
CA MET A 12 24.54 8.37 2.55
C MET A 12 24.76 6.91 2.15
N GLY A 13 24.02 6.44 1.12
CA GLY A 13 24.46 5.37 0.21
C GLY A 13 24.71 3.98 0.79
N LYS A 14 24.49 3.76 2.09
CA LYS A 14 24.60 2.45 2.73
C LYS A 14 23.28 1.71 2.62
N GLN A 15 23.26 0.69 1.76
CA GLN A 15 22.06 -0.09 1.44
C GLN A 15 21.57 -1.02 2.58
N LEU A 16 22.26 -1.05 3.73
CA LEU A 16 22.00 -2.01 4.81
C LEU A 16 21.16 -1.47 5.99
N SER A 17 20.70 -0.21 5.96
CA SER A 17 19.95 0.41 7.07
C SER A 17 18.77 -0.42 7.62
N PRO A 18 17.95 -1.15 6.83
CA PRO A 18 16.81 -1.89 7.40
C PRO A 18 17.23 -3.17 8.13
N LEU A 19 18.46 -3.66 7.94
CA LEU A 19 18.93 -4.89 8.59
C LEU A 19 19.54 -4.62 9.96
N THR A 20 20.10 -3.43 10.16
CA THR A 20 20.84 -3.07 11.37
C THR A 20 20.14 -2.01 12.21
N ASP A 21 19.47 -1.06 11.57
CA ASP A 21 19.01 0.13 12.27
C ASP A 21 17.63 -0.12 12.88
N GLU A 22 17.44 0.41 14.08
CA GLU A 22 16.15 0.47 14.75
C GLU A 22 15.37 1.70 14.26
N PRO A 23 14.06 1.56 14.00
CA PRO A 23 13.25 2.68 13.55
C PRO A 23 13.00 3.66 14.71
N PHE A 24 12.93 4.95 14.38
CA PHE A 24 12.60 5.98 15.37
C PHE A 24 11.09 6.06 15.60
N TYR A 25 10.67 6.00 16.86
CA TYR A 25 9.28 6.16 17.29
C TYR A 25 9.09 7.49 18.05
N PRO A 26 8.44 8.49 17.43
CA PRO A 26 8.15 9.75 18.10
C PRO A 26 7.22 9.59 19.32
N SER A 27 7.43 10.43 20.34
CA SER A 27 6.68 10.38 21.61
C SER A 27 5.20 10.75 21.52
N TRP A 28 4.76 11.33 20.40
CA TRP A 28 3.35 11.68 20.16
C TRP A 28 2.53 10.51 19.57
N LEU A 29 3.17 9.38 19.25
CA LEU A 29 2.45 8.17 18.87
C LEU A 29 1.79 7.53 20.10
N SER A 30 0.63 6.92 19.91
CA SER A 30 0.00 6.12 20.97
C SER A 30 0.78 4.82 21.22
N ASP A 31 0.77 4.34 22.46
CA ASP A 31 1.45 3.10 22.84
C ASP A 31 0.98 1.91 21.99
N GLU A 32 -0.34 1.80 21.73
CA GLU A 32 -0.92 0.76 20.87
C GLU A 32 -0.41 0.83 19.42
N LEU A 33 -0.08 2.02 18.91
CA LEU A 33 0.48 2.18 17.57
C LEU A 33 1.99 1.87 17.55
N VAL A 34 2.72 2.27 18.58
CA VAL A 34 4.15 1.91 18.71
C VAL A 34 4.32 0.40 18.80
N ASP A 35 3.52 -0.26 19.64
CA ASP A 35 3.50 -1.72 19.79
C ASP A 35 3.22 -2.43 18.46
N LEU A 36 2.19 -1.98 17.73
CA LEU A 36 1.89 -2.50 16.40
C LEU A 36 3.08 -2.37 15.44
N LEU A 37 3.70 -1.18 15.40
CA LEU A 37 4.82 -0.92 14.49
C LEU A 37 6.05 -1.74 14.86
N GLN A 38 6.33 -1.97 16.14
CA GLN A 38 7.42 -2.84 16.59
C GLN A 38 7.17 -4.29 16.14
N ALA A 39 5.96 -4.81 16.38
CA ALA A 39 5.60 -6.17 16.01
C ALA A 39 5.62 -6.42 14.48
N LEU A 40 5.30 -5.40 13.68
CA LEU A 40 5.36 -5.46 12.21
C LEU A 40 6.79 -5.30 11.66
N LEU A 41 7.62 -4.49 12.32
CA LEU A 41 9.00 -4.20 11.91
C LEU A 41 10.03 -5.16 12.54
N GLU A 42 9.56 -6.21 13.20
CA GLU A 42 10.38 -7.31 13.72
C GLU A 42 11.29 -7.89 12.63
N LYS A 43 12.58 -7.99 12.93
CA LYS A 43 13.60 -8.39 11.94
C LYS A 43 13.47 -9.88 11.64
N ASP A 44 13.22 -10.70 12.67
CA ASP A 44 12.96 -12.12 12.48
C ASP A 44 11.55 -12.33 11.89
N HIS A 45 11.51 -12.82 10.65
CA HIS A 45 10.24 -13.10 10.00
C HIS A 45 9.37 -14.10 10.77
N HIS A 46 9.94 -15.03 11.55
CA HIS A 46 9.21 -16.00 12.38
C HIS A 46 8.46 -15.37 13.55
N LEU A 47 8.97 -14.26 14.08
CA LEU A 47 8.35 -13.54 15.19
C LEU A 47 7.45 -12.41 14.71
N ARG A 48 7.64 -11.95 13.47
CA ARG A 48 6.89 -10.85 12.87
C ARG A 48 5.38 -11.09 12.86
N LEU A 49 4.64 -10.08 13.31
CA LEU A 49 3.19 -10.06 13.31
C LEU A 49 2.64 -10.31 11.90
N GLY A 50 1.67 -11.20 11.77
CA GLY A 50 1.08 -11.63 10.50
C GLY A 50 1.66 -12.93 9.95
N LYS A 51 2.91 -13.27 10.28
CA LYS A 51 3.38 -14.66 10.21
C LYS A 51 3.11 -15.37 11.53
N ASN A 52 3.41 -14.71 12.64
CA ASN A 52 3.09 -15.17 13.98
C ASN A 52 2.03 -14.24 14.60
N GLY A 53 0.84 -14.77 14.86
CA GLY A 53 -0.31 -13.99 15.34
C GLY A 53 -1.11 -13.29 14.23
N LYS A 54 -2.30 -12.82 14.60
CA LYS A 54 -3.27 -12.23 13.68
C LYS A 54 -3.27 -10.70 13.78
N ILE A 55 -2.92 -10.03 12.68
CA ILE A 55 -2.91 -8.56 12.59
C ILE A 55 -4.28 -7.96 12.98
N ARG A 56 -5.37 -8.62 12.57
CA ARG A 56 -6.75 -8.16 12.81
C ARG A 56 -7.14 -8.08 14.29
N GLU A 57 -6.47 -8.85 15.15
CA GLU A 57 -6.78 -8.94 16.58
C GLU A 57 -5.94 -7.97 17.43
N HIS A 58 -5.03 -7.20 16.80
CA HIS A 58 -4.19 -6.25 17.51
C HIS A 58 -5.03 -5.12 18.16
N PRO A 59 -4.73 -4.69 19.42
CA PRO A 59 -5.50 -3.66 20.12
C PRO A 59 -5.68 -2.36 19.34
N PHE A 60 -4.68 -1.96 18.56
CA PHE A 60 -4.75 -0.81 17.65
C PHE A 60 -5.98 -0.84 16.71
N PHE A 61 -6.40 -2.02 16.25
CA PHE A 61 -7.54 -2.19 15.35
C PHE A 61 -8.84 -2.55 16.06
N ARG A 62 -8.92 -2.46 17.40
CA ARG A 62 -10.10 -2.88 18.17
C ARG A 62 -11.41 -2.18 17.77
N CYS A 63 -11.32 -0.97 17.21
CA CYS A 63 -12.47 -0.19 16.77
C CYS A 63 -12.99 -0.60 15.37
N ILE A 64 -12.30 -1.50 14.67
CA ILE A 64 -12.65 -1.91 13.30
C ILE A 64 -13.51 -3.17 13.35
N ASP A 65 -14.72 -3.06 12.80
CA ASP A 65 -15.54 -4.23 12.44
C ASP A 65 -15.08 -4.74 11.07
N TRP A 66 -14.28 -5.82 11.08
CA TRP A 66 -13.69 -6.40 9.87
C TRP A 66 -14.72 -6.93 8.88
N VAL A 67 -15.85 -7.44 9.36
CA VAL A 67 -16.92 -7.97 8.50
C VAL A 67 -17.62 -6.83 7.77
N LYS A 68 -17.91 -5.73 8.46
CA LYS A 68 -18.47 -4.52 7.82
C LYS A 68 -17.48 -3.85 6.88
N LEU A 69 -16.18 -3.83 7.25
CA LEU A 69 -15.13 -3.27 6.40
C LEU A 69 -15.04 -4.02 5.06
N GLU A 70 -15.00 -5.35 5.10
CA GLU A 70 -14.90 -6.21 3.90
C GLU A 70 -16.13 -6.08 3.00
N ASN A 71 -17.32 -5.95 3.60
CA ASN A 71 -18.56 -5.67 2.89
C ASN A 71 -18.73 -4.21 2.44
N ARG A 72 -17.70 -3.36 2.60
CA ARG A 72 -17.70 -1.93 2.23
C ARG A 72 -18.81 -1.11 2.89
N GLN A 73 -19.25 -1.52 4.09
CA GLN A 73 -20.33 -0.87 4.85
C GLN A 73 -19.82 0.26 5.76
N LEU A 74 -18.50 0.34 5.98
CA LEU A 74 -17.89 1.42 6.74
C LEU A 74 -17.61 2.62 5.84
N THR A 75 -18.02 3.81 6.27
CA THR A 75 -17.72 5.05 5.55
C THR A 75 -16.24 5.38 5.69
N PRO A 76 -15.50 5.58 4.57
CA PRO A 76 -14.09 5.94 4.64
C PRO A 76 -13.92 7.31 5.31
N PRO A 77 -12.90 7.49 6.18
CA PRO A 77 -12.68 8.75 6.90
C PRO A 77 -12.29 9.91 5.97
N PHE A 78 -11.77 9.59 4.78
CA PHE A 78 -11.43 10.55 3.76
C PHE A 78 -12.18 10.23 2.47
N GLN A 79 -13.10 11.10 2.09
CA GLN A 79 -13.83 11.02 0.83
C GLN A 79 -13.23 12.01 -0.16
N LEU A 80 -12.63 11.49 -1.23
CA LEU A 80 -12.16 12.33 -2.34
C LEU A 80 -13.37 12.87 -3.10
N ALA A 81 -13.42 14.18 -3.28
CA ALA A 81 -14.33 14.77 -4.25
C ALA A 81 -13.92 14.28 -5.64
N VAL A 82 -14.79 13.52 -6.30
CA VAL A 82 -14.54 12.96 -7.63
C VAL A 82 -14.41 14.11 -8.63
N ARG A 83 -13.16 14.46 -8.97
CA ARG A 83 -12.89 15.26 -10.16
C ARG A 83 -13.01 14.30 -11.35
N SER A 84 -13.73 14.71 -12.39
CA SER A 84 -13.89 13.93 -13.63
C SER A 84 -12.54 13.36 -14.08
N VAL A 85 -12.51 12.12 -14.57
CA VAL A 85 -11.28 11.43 -15.03
C VAL A 85 -10.49 12.28 -16.04
N LYS A 86 -11.19 13.15 -16.78
CA LYS A 86 -10.62 14.11 -17.75
C LYS A 86 -9.71 15.18 -17.12
N ASN A 87 -9.76 15.34 -15.79
CA ASN A 87 -9.00 16.33 -15.04
C ASN A 87 -7.67 15.79 -14.49
N PHE A 88 -7.38 14.50 -14.65
CA PHE A 88 -6.07 13.94 -14.34
C PHE A 88 -5.14 14.13 -15.55
N ARG A 89 -4.62 15.35 -15.69
CA ARG A 89 -3.53 15.67 -16.62
C ARG A 89 -2.24 15.79 -15.85
N ASP A 90 -1.14 15.29 -16.42
CA ASP A 90 0.18 15.56 -15.90
C ASP A 90 0.58 17.04 -16.13
N SER A 91 1.77 17.42 -15.65
CA SER A 91 2.31 18.77 -15.81
C SER A 91 2.44 19.22 -17.28
N GLU A 92 2.42 18.27 -18.23
CA GLU A 92 2.55 18.49 -19.67
C GLU A 92 1.19 18.45 -20.38
N GLY A 93 0.09 18.21 -19.65
CA GLY A 93 -1.27 18.20 -20.18
C GLY A 93 -1.71 16.86 -20.77
N GLU A 94 -0.86 15.83 -20.72
CA GLU A 94 -1.11 14.50 -21.28
C GLU A 94 -1.86 13.61 -20.29
N SER A 95 -2.58 12.62 -20.83
CA SER A 95 -3.22 11.60 -20.01
C SER A 95 -2.18 10.60 -19.53
N PRO A 96 -1.99 10.41 -18.21
CA PRO A 96 -1.01 9.45 -17.69
C PRO A 96 -1.38 7.99 -18.01
N PHE A 97 -2.62 7.75 -18.43
CA PHE A 97 -3.13 6.41 -18.74
C PHE A 97 -2.92 5.99 -20.19
N PHE A 98 -2.77 6.94 -21.12
CA PHE A 98 -2.72 6.64 -22.55
C PHE A 98 -1.51 7.32 -23.19
N SER A 99 -0.33 6.75 -22.99
CA SER A 99 0.83 7.12 -23.79
C SER A 99 0.72 6.46 -25.17
N ARG A 100 0.60 7.26 -26.23
CA ARG A 100 0.49 6.78 -27.63
C ARG A 100 1.82 6.22 -28.18
N LYS A 101 2.76 5.82 -27.33
CA LYS A 101 4.05 5.22 -27.72
C LYS A 101 3.99 3.70 -27.60
N ILE A 102 3.11 3.05 -28.36
CA ILE A 102 3.11 1.59 -28.48
C ILE A 102 3.98 1.19 -29.67
N PHE A 103 5.12 0.57 -29.40
CA PHE A 103 5.88 -0.20 -30.39
C PHE A 103 5.09 -1.48 -30.74
N LEU A 104 4.19 -1.38 -31.73
CA LEU A 104 3.45 -2.54 -32.24
C LEU A 104 4.36 -3.41 -33.11
N ASN A 105 5.12 -4.32 -32.50
CA ASN A 105 5.65 -5.47 -33.24
C ASN A 105 4.56 -6.53 -33.33
N LYS A 106 3.83 -6.54 -34.46
CA LYS A 106 2.71 -7.47 -34.77
C LYS A 106 3.07 -8.97 -34.74
N ARG A 107 4.32 -9.35 -34.49
CA ARG A 107 4.80 -10.75 -34.43
C ARG A 107 5.14 -11.26 -33.02
N ASN A 108 4.87 -10.47 -31.98
CA ASN A 108 5.20 -10.87 -30.60
C ASN A 108 4.16 -11.86 -30.05
N ARG A 109 4.52 -13.15 -29.98
CA ARG A 109 3.72 -14.21 -29.34
C ARG A 109 3.87 -14.25 -27.81
N VAL A 110 4.72 -13.40 -27.24
CA VAL A 110 4.97 -13.29 -25.79
C VAL A 110 3.70 -12.96 -25.01
N LEU A 111 2.69 -12.36 -25.66
CA LEU A 111 1.47 -11.88 -25.02
C LEU A 111 0.21 -12.72 -25.32
N GLU A 112 0.34 -13.93 -25.86
CA GLU A 112 -0.81 -14.75 -26.30
C GLU A 112 -1.82 -15.08 -25.18
N GLU A 113 -1.39 -15.12 -23.92
CA GLU A 113 -2.24 -15.40 -22.74
C GLU A 113 -2.48 -14.18 -21.84
N PHE A 114 -2.20 -12.97 -22.33
CA PHE A 114 -2.40 -11.74 -21.54
C PHE A 114 -3.82 -11.19 -21.60
N SER A 115 -4.64 -11.69 -22.54
CA SER A 115 -6.04 -11.31 -22.66
C SER A 115 -6.87 -12.02 -21.59
N PHE A 116 -7.34 -11.27 -20.60
CA PHE A 116 -8.31 -11.74 -19.61
C PHE A 116 -9.55 -10.85 -19.67
N LEU A 117 -10.72 -11.47 -19.68
CA LEU A 117 -12.01 -10.80 -19.52
C LEU A 117 -12.66 -11.36 -18.26
N ASP A 118 -13.02 -10.47 -17.35
CA ASP A 118 -13.75 -10.82 -16.14
C ASP A 118 -15.18 -11.27 -16.52
N PRO A 119 -15.58 -12.52 -16.25
CA PRO A 119 -16.93 -13.01 -16.56
C PRO A 119 -18.03 -12.21 -15.87
N ASP A 120 -17.77 -11.65 -14.68
CA ASP A 120 -18.77 -10.90 -13.90
C ASP A 120 -19.07 -9.51 -14.51
N LEU A 121 -18.25 -9.08 -15.47
CA LEU A 121 -18.43 -7.85 -16.23
C LEU A 121 -18.94 -8.10 -17.66
N GLN A 122 -19.28 -9.35 -18.00
CA GLN A 122 -19.94 -9.69 -19.26
C GLN A 122 -21.46 -9.51 -19.08
N GLU A 123 -22.00 -8.43 -19.64
CA GLU A 123 -23.46 -8.16 -19.72
C GLU A 123 -24.22 -9.25 -20.47
#